data_AF-A0A7L1X5S2-F1
#
_entry.id   AF-A0A7L1X5S2-F1
#
_cell.length_a   1.000
_cell.length_b   1.000
_cell.length_c   1.000
_cell.angle_alpha   90.00
_cell.angle_beta   90.00
_cell.angle_gamma   90.00
#
_symmetry.space_group_name_H-M   'P 1'
#
loop_
_entity.id
_entity.type
_entity.pdbx_description
1 polymer ?
#
loop_
_entity_poly.entity_id
_entity_poly.type
_entity_poly.pdbx_seq_one_letter_code
_entity_poly.pdbx_strand_id
1 'polypeptide(L)'
;ETGAATPARTRSGPAPVTDVAKLCVCDLLVAQCDVNCCCDPDCSAADFSLFTTCSVPIVIGDSRLCSQKAAVYSLDVEANPPERIFKLIDQVNPSIFCIHATNYKQALYFRSPEMPTSENFDQLLKKFGTATFSTEPDSWNMNTDAQNPPDANETYRYEYGVPVLTVDAFLRLPSPVVSSWCSDENPAAFLVSQATKCTRSVSVEKCGSIQGLSMLFYINSSILAVPRSTQMVNITVQSIVVQSLNGMRTSLNGSDVLRLPTILDELCLNVVLGVSYHITYTDAGEIIEAAASFVLGAINKEALSIQQSFEISFTQENTKPVPLSGNPGYVVGLPVRAGFRPQGYPFPIEMLFAAALNTNKYGQLTMMQSTSTQDCLAAHGARTPILFGYNMVSGCKLRITAAMKCQPLAQTLLDLLKGQSFPEYVASFGNSQAHDVLDWVPITHLHASEQRIYNTFQSSCQIPVSLEIAVKWTKYGSLVNPQAKIVNVTATITSTTWKQLPSGRERTIPITSSVVFTDVSPPAEPGYKAWPTINAKLPFDFFFPFV
;
A
#
# COMPACT_ATOMS: atom_id res chain seq x y z
N GLU A 1 39.68 -2.00 -57.15
CA GLU A 1 39.35 -1.06 -56.06
C GLU A 1 37.89 -0.68 -56.14
N THR A 2 37.06 -1.18 -55.23
CA THR A 2 35.68 -0.70 -55.02
C THR A 2 35.22 -1.18 -53.64
N GLY A 3 35.56 -0.42 -52.59
CA GLY A 3 35.10 -0.67 -51.23
C GLY A 3 33.64 -0.26 -51.08
N ALA A 4 32.76 -1.24 -50.85
CA ALA A 4 31.36 -1.01 -50.50
C ALA A 4 31.26 -0.66 -49.00
N ALA A 5 30.92 0.60 -48.70
CA ALA A 5 30.70 1.08 -47.35
C ALA A 5 29.39 0.51 -46.78
N THR A 6 29.50 -0.21 -45.67
CA THR A 6 28.38 -0.78 -44.90
C THR A 6 27.58 0.34 -44.20
N PRO A 7 26.24 0.24 -44.07
CA PRO A 7 25.47 1.27 -43.38
C PRO A 7 25.79 1.29 -41.89
N ALA A 8 26.11 2.47 -41.36
CA ALA A 8 26.29 2.69 -39.93
C ALA A 8 24.97 2.43 -39.20
N ARG A 9 24.91 1.31 -38.47
CA ARG A 9 23.81 0.90 -37.61
C ARG A 9 23.71 1.91 -36.46
N THR A 10 22.64 2.69 -36.42
CA THR A 10 22.31 3.61 -35.33
C THR A 10 22.23 2.79 -34.03
N ARG A 11 23.19 3.01 -33.13
CA ARG A 11 23.16 2.45 -31.77
C ARG A 11 22.13 3.23 -30.95
N SER A 12 20.88 2.79 -30.96
CA SER A 12 19.95 3.11 -29.87
C SER A 12 20.41 2.30 -28.65
N GLY A 13 20.91 2.97 -27.61
CA GLY A 13 21.09 2.32 -26.32
C GLY A 13 19.75 1.75 -25.84
N PRO A 14 19.73 0.64 -25.08
CA PRO A 14 18.50 0.13 -24.52
C PRO A 14 17.96 1.19 -23.56
N ALA A 15 16.82 1.79 -23.92
CA ALA A 15 16.07 2.63 -23.00
C ALA A 15 15.82 1.81 -21.72
N PRO A 16 15.94 2.40 -20.51
CA PRO A 16 15.24 1.83 -19.38
C PRO A 16 13.75 1.95 -19.74
N VAL A 17 13.18 0.91 -20.33
CA VAL A 17 11.74 0.89 -20.58
C VAL A 17 11.10 0.57 -19.24
N THR A 18 11.04 1.57 -18.35
CA THR A 18 9.93 1.64 -17.43
C THR A 18 8.70 1.71 -18.31
N ASP A 19 8.00 0.58 -18.41
CA ASP A 19 6.76 0.49 -19.13
C ASP A 19 5.72 1.29 -18.35
N VAL A 20 5.57 2.56 -18.70
CA VAL A 20 4.64 3.49 -18.03
C VAL A 20 3.19 3.01 -18.09
N ALA A 21 2.85 2.11 -19.02
CA ALA A 21 1.54 1.48 -19.10
C ALA A 21 1.28 0.49 -17.95
N LYS A 22 2.34 -0.05 -17.33
CA LYS A 22 2.25 -0.97 -16.18
C LYS A 22 2.37 -0.26 -14.84
N LEU A 23 2.63 1.04 -14.84
CA LEU A 23 2.75 1.84 -13.63
C LEU A 23 1.38 2.44 -13.30
N CYS A 24 0.91 2.18 -12.09
CA CYS A 24 -0.29 2.80 -11.56
C CYS A 24 -0.04 3.14 -10.10
N VAL A 25 0.18 4.42 -9.79
CA VAL A 25 0.59 4.86 -8.44
C VAL A 25 -0.57 4.95 -7.43
N CYS A 26 -1.81 4.89 -7.92
CA CYS A 26 -3.01 4.93 -7.09
C CYS A 26 -3.65 3.56 -6.85
N ASP A 27 -3.11 2.49 -7.45
CA ASP A 27 -3.43 1.09 -7.10
C ASP A 27 -2.73 0.80 -5.76
N LEU A 28 -3.50 0.85 -4.67
CA LEU A 28 -3.04 0.76 -3.30
C LEU A 28 -3.65 -0.45 -2.57
N LEU A 29 -4.62 -1.13 -3.16
CA LEU A 29 -5.31 -2.28 -2.57
C LEU A 29 -5.04 -3.56 -3.39
N VAL A 30 -4.90 -4.68 -2.70
CA VAL A 30 -4.70 -5.98 -3.37
C VAL A 30 -6.04 -6.47 -3.93
N ALA A 31 -6.10 -6.71 -5.25
CA ALA A 31 -7.21 -7.38 -5.92
C ALA A 31 -8.57 -6.68 -5.67
N GLN A 32 -8.53 -5.36 -5.55
CA GLN A 32 -9.69 -4.53 -5.28
C GLN A 32 -9.47 -3.15 -5.90
N CYS A 33 -10.51 -2.65 -6.57
CA CYS A 33 -10.50 -1.34 -7.20
C CYS A 33 -10.29 -0.21 -6.19
N ASP A 34 -9.28 0.62 -6.43
CA ASP A 34 -9.05 1.90 -5.78
C ASP A 34 -9.89 3.01 -6.42
N VAL A 35 -10.64 3.71 -5.57
CA VAL A 35 -11.62 4.71 -6.04
C VAL A 35 -10.92 5.87 -6.75
N ASN A 36 -11.47 6.30 -7.90
CA ASN A 36 -10.89 7.28 -8.82
C ASN A 36 -9.52 6.89 -9.40
N CYS A 37 -9.07 5.65 -9.23
CA CYS A 37 -7.82 5.17 -9.82
C CYS A 37 -8.04 4.56 -11.21
N CYS A 38 -8.08 5.41 -12.24
CA CYS A 38 -8.37 4.96 -13.61
C CYS A 38 -7.34 4.01 -14.24
N CYS A 39 -6.12 3.95 -13.68
CA CYS A 39 -5.07 3.02 -14.12
C CYS A 39 -5.13 1.67 -13.41
N ASP A 40 -5.99 1.54 -12.40
CA ASP A 40 -6.13 0.31 -11.62
C ASP A 40 -6.70 -0.81 -12.52
N PRO A 41 -6.01 -1.96 -12.62
CA PRO A 41 -6.48 -3.08 -13.42
C PRO A 41 -7.70 -3.79 -12.83
N ASP A 42 -7.95 -3.67 -11.52
CA ASP A 42 -9.02 -4.36 -10.80
C ASP A 42 -10.38 -3.63 -10.89
N CYS A 43 -10.40 -2.37 -11.37
CA CYS A 43 -11.63 -1.61 -11.56
C CYS A 43 -12.44 -2.03 -12.79
N SER A 44 -13.73 -2.25 -12.57
CA SER A 44 -14.74 -2.57 -13.58
C SER A 44 -15.59 -1.36 -13.98
N ALA A 45 -16.43 -1.52 -15.00
CA ALA A 45 -17.37 -0.48 -15.43
C ALA A 45 -18.40 -0.10 -14.35
N ALA A 46 -18.73 -1.04 -13.44
CA ALA A 46 -19.56 -0.75 -12.28
C ALA A 46 -18.85 0.20 -11.31
N ASP A 47 -17.57 -0.06 -11.03
CA ASP A 47 -16.77 0.78 -10.13
C ASP A 47 -16.57 2.19 -10.70
N PHE A 48 -16.32 2.28 -12.01
CA PHE A 48 -16.23 3.55 -12.73
C PHE A 48 -17.51 4.39 -12.64
N SER A 49 -18.67 3.78 -12.35
CA SER A 49 -19.91 4.53 -12.13
C SER A 49 -19.96 5.28 -10.79
N LEU A 50 -19.05 4.97 -9.85
CA LEU A 50 -18.91 5.69 -8.58
C LEU A 50 -17.86 6.80 -8.67
N PHE A 51 -17.08 6.82 -9.76
CA PHE A 51 -15.96 7.73 -9.93
C PHE A 51 -16.45 9.08 -10.45
N THR A 52 -15.84 10.14 -9.97
CA THR A 52 -16.09 11.50 -10.49
C THR A 52 -14.94 12.00 -11.35
N THR A 53 -13.71 11.53 -11.12
CA THR A 53 -12.50 11.95 -11.84
C THR A 53 -11.44 10.85 -11.81
N CYS A 54 -10.33 11.05 -12.55
CA CYS A 54 -9.12 10.24 -12.39
C CYS A 54 -8.12 10.96 -11.49
N SER A 55 -7.79 10.38 -10.34
CA SER A 55 -6.81 10.94 -9.39
C SER A 55 -5.41 11.08 -10.00
N VAL A 56 -5.05 10.16 -10.90
CA VAL A 56 -3.77 10.16 -11.62
C VAL A 56 -4.04 10.17 -13.12
N PRO A 57 -4.22 11.36 -13.72
CA PRO A 57 -4.56 11.46 -15.13
C PRO A 57 -3.38 11.18 -16.06
N ILE A 58 -2.13 11.33 -15.57
CA ILE A 58 -0.92 11.11 -16.36
C ILE A 58 0.13 10.40 -15.51
N VAL A 59 0.63 9.27 -16.01
CA VAL A 59 1.77 8.54 -15.45
C VAL A 59 2.96 8.69 -16.39
N ILE A 60 4.04 9.27 -15.86
CA ILE A 60 5.31 9.46 -16.56
C ILE A 60 6.43 8.70 -15.87
N GLY A 61 7.49 8.39 -16.63
CA GLY A 61 8.72 7.82 -16.09
C GLY A 61 9.61 8.89 -15.47
N ASP A 62 10.89 8.88 -15.84
CA ASP A 62 11.84 9.88 -15.34
C ASP A 62 11.58 11.25 -16.00
N SER A 63 11.10 12.21 -15.20
CA SER A 63 10.85 13.57 -15.64
C SER A 63 12.09 14.29 -16.17
N ARG A 64 13.30 13.76 -15.97
CA ARG A 64 14.55 14.30 -16.52
C ARG A 64 14.82 13.89 -17.97
N LEU A 65 13.94 13.11 -18.58
CA LEU A 65 14.04 12.74 -19.99
C LEU A 65 13.45 13.82 -20.89
N CYS A 66 14.14 14.05 -22.00
CA CYS A 66 13.75 15.01 -23.03
C CYS A 66 12.42 14.68 -23.72
N SER A 67 12.29 13.42 -24.12
CA SER A 67 11.05 12.83 -24.64
C SER A 67 10.86 11.49 -23.96
N GLN A 68 9.65 11.22 -23.50
CA GLN A 68 9.31 9.94 -22.89
C GLN A 68 7.88 9.54 -23.23
N LYS A 69 7.59 8.25 -23.12
CA LYS A 69 6.21 7.77 -23.14
C LYS A 69 5.51 8.23 -21.86
N ALA A 70 4.27 8.67 -22.00
CA ALA A 70 3.36 8.96 -20.91
C ALA A 70 2.07 8.16 -21.10
N ALA A 71 1.58 7.57 -20.02
CA ALA A 71 0.28 6.90 -19.97
C ALA A 71 -0.75 7.90 -19.47
N VAL A 72 -1.74 8.23 -20.31
CA VAL A 72 -2.81 9.17 -19.99
C VAL A 72 -4.09 8.40 -19.75
N TYR A 73 -4.74 8.70 -18.63
CA TYR A 73 -6.00 8.13 -18.18
C TYR A 73 -7.04 9.22 -18.03
N SER A 74 -8.22 8.97 -18.57
CA SER A 74 -9.42 9.81 -18.39
C SER A 74 -10.64 8.92 -18.29
N LEU A 75 -11.73 9.45 -17.74
CA LEU A 75 -12.98 8.71 -17.58
C LEU A 75 -14.04 9.32 -18.51
N ASP A 76 -14.71 8.47 -19.29
CA ASP A 76 -15.92 8.84 -20.02
C ASP A 76 -17.13 8.52 -19.15
N VAL A 77 -17.62 9.54 -18.44
CA VAL A 77 -18.80 9.45 -17.58
C VAL A 77 -20.12 9.52 -18.37
N GLU A 78 -20.08 9.94 -19.64
CA GLU A 78 -21.29 9.99 -20.50
C GLU A 78 -21.56 8.64 -21.17
N ALA A 79 -20.55 7.77 -21.29
CA ALA A 79 -20.72 6.39 -21.70
C ALA A 79 -21.59 5.60 -20.68
N ASN A 80 -22.43 4.70 -21.19
CA ASN A 80 -23.27 3.84 -20.36
C ASN A 80 -23.03 2.35 -20.68
N PRO A 81 -22.30 1.60 -19.82
CA PRO A 81 -21.71 2.05 -18.55
C PRO A 81 -20.47 2.94 -18.74
N PRO A 82 -20.05 3.72 -17.72
CA PRO A 82 -18.85 4.56 -17.78
C PRO A 82 -17.59 3.75 -18.12
N GLU A 83 -16.76 4.32 -18.99
CA GLU A 83 -15.56 3.65 -19.51
C GLU A 83 -14.29 4.44 -19.25
N ARG A 84 -13.21 3.73 -18.91
CA ARG A 84 -11.88 4.33 -18.88
C ARG A 84 -11.35 4.52 -20.30
N ILE A 85 -10.76 5.68 -20.55
CA ILE A 85 -10.00 5.99 -21.75
C ILE A 85 -8.52 5.95 -21.39
N PHE A 86 -7.77 5.12 -22.10
CA PHE A 86 -6.32 4.97 -21.95
C PHE A 86 -5.58 5.30 -23.24
N LYS A 87 -4.54 6.13 -23.16
CA LYS A 87 -3.69 6.50 -24.30
C LYS A 87 -2.21 6.54 -23.89
N LEU A 88 -1.34 5.93 -24.70
CA LEU A 88 0.11 6.19 -24.64
C LEU A 88 0.49 7.31 -25.61
N ILE A 89 1.06 8.38 -25.09
CA ILE A 89 1.56 9.51 -25.88
C ILE A 89 3.07 9.69 -25.70
N ASP A 90 3.72 10.33 -26.67
CA ASP A 90 5.09 10.84 -26.50
C ASP A 90 5.02 12.25 -25.91
N GLN A 91 5.48 12.41 -24.68
CA GLN A 91 5.52 13.68 -23.97
C GLN A 91 6.93 14.25 -24.01
N VAL A 92 7.05 15.50 -24.47
CA VAL A 92 8.29 16.28 -24.45
C VAL A 92 8.32 17.10 -23.18
N ASN A 93 9.44 17.10 -22.45
CA ASN A 93 9.60 17.97 -21.28
C ASN A 93 10.07 19.37 -21.72
N PRO A 94 9.25 20.42 -21.59
CA PRO A 94 9.64 21.78 -22.01
C PRO A 94 10.71 22.40 -21.11
N SER A 95 10.93 21.88 -19.91
CA SER A 95 11.91 22.40 -18.94
C SER A 95 13.33 21.87 -19.15
N ILE A 96 13.55 21.03 -20.17
CA ILE A 96 14.84 20.37 -20.43
C ILE A 96 15.37 20.78 -21.79
N PHE A 97 16.63 21.20 -21.81
CA PHE A 97 17.33 21.47 -23.06
C PHE A 97 17.77 20.16 -23.72
N CYS A 98 17.18 19.86 -24.87
CA CYS A 98 17.32 18.57 -25.54
C CYS A 98 18.21 18.66 -26.78
N ILE A 99 19.31 17.91 -26.78
CA ILE A 99 20.21 17.83 -27.93
C ILE A 99 19.76 16.64 -28.79
N HIS A 100 19.09 16.93 -29.90
CA HIS A 100 18.69 15.91 -30.87
C HIS A 100 19.75 15.81 -31.99
N ALA A 101 20.56 14.76 -31.95
CA ALA A 101 21.58 14.52 -32.97
C ALA A 101 20.99 13.71 -34.14
N THR A 102 20.63 14.39 -35.22
CA THR A 102 20.24 13.73 -36.48
C THR A 102 21.44 13.57 -37.40
N ASN A 103 21.70 12.36 -37.90
CA ASN A 103 22.67 12.15 -38.98
C ASN A 103 22.07 12.53 -40.35
N TYR A 104 21.60 13.77 -40.47
CA TYR A 104 21.02 14.32 -41.69
C TYR A 104 22.02 15.28 -42.32
N LYS A 105 22.85 14.78 -43.25
CA LYS A 105 23.92 15.57 -43.89
C LYS A 105 23.42 16.86 -44.53
N GLN A 106 22.17 16.90 -45.00
CA GLN A 106 21.57 18.11 -45.56
C GLN A 106 21.28 19.19 -44.50
N ALA A 107 21.14 18.85 -43.20
CA ALA A 107 21.01 19.85 -42.12
C ALA A 107 22.33 20.51 -41.71
N LEU A 108 23.48 20.06 -42.24
CA LEU A 108 24.76 20.77 -42.12
C LEU A 108 24.86 21.99 -43.05
N TYR A 109 23.89 22.16 -43.95
CA TYR A 109 23.78 23.30 -44.85
C TYR A 109 22.52 24.09 -44.50
N PHE A 110 22.69 25.30 -43.98
CA PHE A 110 21.59 26.24 -43.91
C PHE A 110 21.21 26.63 -45.35
N ARG A 111 20.04 26.22 -45.83
CA ARG A 111 19.43 26.93 -46.95
C ARG A 111 19.10 28.32 -46.44
N SER A 112 19.67 29.36 -47.06
CA SER A 112 19.24 30.73 -46.76
C SER A 112 17.74 30.80 -47.02
N PRO A 113 16.93 31.17 -46.02
CA PRO A 113 15.50 31.30 -46.23
C PRO A 113 15.27 32.33 -47.33
N GLU A 114 14.29 32.05 -48.19
CA GLU A 114 13.88 32.95 -49.25
C GLU A 114 13.37 34.26 -48.63
N MET A 115 13.94 35.40 -49.02
CA MET A 115 13.60 36.69 -48.41
C MET A 115 12.17 37.06 -48.80
N PRO A 116 11.33 37.48 -47.82
CA PRO A 116 9.97 37.90 -48.12
C PRO A 116 9.97 39.17 -48.97
N THR A 117 9.37 39.07 -50.14
CA THR A 117 9.00 40.17 -51.05
C THR A 117 7.49 40.27 -51.11
N SER A 118 6.96 41.38 -51.64
CA SER A 118 5.52 41.56 -51.81
C SER A 118 4.85 40.47 -52.67
N GLU A 119 5.61 39.79 -53.52
CA GLU A 119 5.10 38.75 -54.44
C GLU A 119 5.09 37.35 -53.83
N ASN A 120 5.98 37.06 -52.87
CA ASN A 120 6.11 35.72 -52.26
C ASN A 120 5.61 35.66 -50.80
N PHE A 121 5.23 36.81 -50.22
CA PHE A 121 4.86 36.93 -48.82
C PHE A 121 3.72 35.99 -48.40
N ASP A 122 2.59 36.00 -49.12
CA ASP A 122 1.43 35.18 -48.76
C ASP A 122 1.74 33.68 -48.83
N GLN A 123 2.61 33.29 -49.76
CA GLN A 123 3.02 31.89 -49.94
C GLN A 123 3.98 31.45 -48.85
N LEU A 124 4.93 32.32 -48.46
CA LEU A 124 5.84 32.09 -47.33
C LEU A 124 5.10 32.11 -45.99
N LEU A 125 4.13 33.01 -45.80
CA LEU A 125 3.28 33.09 -44.62
C LEU A 125 2.41 31.85 -44.47
N LYS A 126 1.83 31.34 -45.55
CA LYS A 126 1.05 30.09 -45.52
C LYS A 126 1.92 28.86 -45.22
N LYS A 127 3.20 28.88 -45.60
CA LYS A 127 4.12 27.74 -45.48
C LYS A 127 4.89 27.71 -44.15
N PHE A 128 5.22 28.87 -43.60
CA PHE A 128 6.07 29.01 -42.40
C PHE A 128 5.42 29.81 -41.27
N GLY A 129 4.25 30.42 -41.51
CA GLY A 129 3.50 31.19 -40.52
C GLY A 129 2.74 30.33 -39.50
N THR A 130 3.32 29.21 -39.05
CA THR A 130 2.84 28.57 -37.82
C THR A 130 3.44 29.30 -36.62
N ALA A 131 2.59 29.68 -35.68
CA ALA A 131 2.96 30.41 -34.47
C ALA A 131 4.12 29.71 -33.75
N THR A 132 5.30 30.36 -33.71
CA THR A 132 6.50 29.79 -33.07
C THR A 132 6.68 30.26 -31.63
N PHE A 133 5.71 30.99 -31.08
CA PHE A 133 5.62 31.31 -29.67
C PHE A 133 4.14 31.34 -29.29
N SER A 134 3.59 30.21 -28.86
CA SER A 134 2.37 30.23 -28.06
C SER A 134 2.77 30.64 -26.64
N THR A 135 2.69 31.92 -26.34
CA THR A 135 2.48 32.38 -24.97
C THR A 135 1.00 32.27 -24.64
N GLU A 136 0.50 31.05 -24.63
CA GLU A 136 -0.68 30.69 -23.85
C GLU A 136 -0.35 29.32 -23.25
N PRO A 137 -0.20 29.20 -21.91
CA PRO A 137 -0.43 27.90 -21.33
C PRO A 137 -1.86 27.53 -21.73
N ASP A 138 -2.06 26.32 -22.26
CA ASP A 138 -3.40 25.74 -22.31
C ASP A 138 -4.01 26.01 -20.94
N SER A 139 -4.99 26.91 -20.90
CA SER A 139 -5.74 27.18 -19.70
C SER A 139 -6.30 25.84 -19.30
N TRP A 140 -5.76 25.27 -18.23
CA TRP A 140 -6.48 24.27 -17.47
C TRP A 140 -7.73 25.02 -17.02
N ASN A 141 -8.79 24.91 -17.82
CA ASN A 141 -10.13 25.27 -17.40
C ASN A 141 -10.46 24.28 -16.29
N MET A 142 -9.95 24.55 -15.09
CA MET A 142 -10.72 24.28 -13.89
C MET A 142 -11.93 25.20 -14.00
N ASN A 143 -12.92 24.77 -14.77
CA ASN A 143 -14.27 25.21 -14.54
C ASN A 143 -14.62 24.73 -13.12
N THR A 144 -14.30 25.54 -12.13
CA THR A 144 -15.07 25.61 -10.90
C THR A 144 -16.36 26.34 -11.21
N ASP A 145 -17.12 25.84 -12.18
CA ASP A 145 -18.54 26.10 -12.18
C ASP A 145 -19.09 25.12 -11.16
N ALA A 146 -19.46 25.67 -10.01
CA ALA A 146 -20.43 25.02 -9.14
C ALA A 146 -21.64 24.70 -10.01
N GLN A 147 -21.71 23.46 -10.49
CA GLN A 147 -22.89 22.95 -11.15
C GLN A 147 -24.02 23.11 -10.15
N ASN A 148 -24.96 24.01 -10.47
CA ASN A 148 -26.29 23.96 -9.89
C ASN A 148 -26.78 22.51 -9.98
N PRO A 149 -27.43 21.99 -8.92
CA PRO A 149 -27.81 20.60 -8.85
C PRO A 149 -28.64 20.25 -10.10
N PRO A 150 -28.29 19.17 -10.83
CA PRO A 150 -29.08 18.72 -11.96
C PRO A 150 -30.53 18.51 -11.53
N ASP A 151 -31.43 19.16 -12.25
CA ASP A 151 -32.87 18.93 -12.14
C ASP A 151 -33.19 17.46 -12.46
N ALA A 152 -33.89 16.84 -11.51
CA ALA A 152 -34.90 15.80 -11.72
C ALA A 152 -34.70 14.79 -12.87
N ASN A 153 -33.65 13.97 -12.84
CA ASN A 153 -33.78 12.52 -13.09
C ASN A 153 -32.49 11.75 -12.75
N GLU A 154 -32.63 10.81 -11.81
CA GLU A 154 -31.82 9.60 -11.61
C GLU A 154 -30.33 9.71 -11.28
N THR A 155 -30.03 9.91 -10.00
CA THR A 155 -28.96 9.11 -9.35
C THR A 155 -29.45 8.59 -8.00
N TYR A 156 -29.93 7.35 -7.99
CA TYR A 156 -30.20 6.58 -6.77
C TYR A 156 -28.89 6.09 -6.12
N ARG A 157 -27.78 6.83 -6.21
CA ARG A 157 -26.46 6.39 -5.75
C ARG A 157 -25.60 7.54 -5.25
N TYR A 158 -24.68 7.25 -4.34
CA TYR A 158 -23.60 8.18 -4.01
C TYR A 158 -22.44 8.06 -5.00
N GLU A 159 -21.86 9.19 -5.33
CA GLU A 159 -20.63 9.32 -6.13
C GLU A 159 -19.48 9.81 -5.26
N TYR A 160 -18.25 9.51 -5.67
CA TYR A 160 -17.05 9.94 -4.94
C TYR A 160 -17.04 11.45 -4.70
N GLY A 161 -16.80 11.84 -3.45
CA GLY A 161 -16.68 13.26 -3.07
C GLY A 161 -18.00 13.93 -2.70
N VAL A 162 -19.15 13.32 -2.98
CA VAL A 162 -20.46 13.85 -2.58
C VAL A 162 -20.61 13.73 -1.05
N PRO A 163 -21.07 14.76 -0.33
CA PRO A 163 -21.33 14.67 1.11
C PRO A 163 -22.29 13.53 1.45
N VAL A 164 -21.91 12.68 2.42
CA VAL A 164 -22.78 11.63 2.96
C VAL A 164 -23.94 12.31 3.68
N LEU A 165 -25.15 12.13 3.17
CA LEU A 165 -26.33 12.83 3.68
C LEU A 165 -26.88 12.14 4.92
N THR A 166 -27.40 12.93 5.84
CA THR A 166 -28.14 12.47 7.02
C THR A 166 -29.54 13.06 7.02
N VAL A 167 -30.43 12.55 7.86
CA VAL A 167 -31.80 13.09 7.99
C VAL A 167 -31.84 14.58 8.33
N ASP A 168 -30.86 15.07 9.10
CA ASP A 168 -30.82 16.46 9.55
C ASP A 168 -29.93 17.36 8.65
N ALA A 169 -28.88 16.80 8.04
CA ALA A 169 -27.99 17.50 7.11
C ALA A 169 -27.04 16.51 6.39
N PHE A 170 -25.81 16.38 6.91
CA PHE A 170 -24.76 15.50 6.43
C PHE A 170 -24.02 14.85 7.60
N LEU A 171 -23.28 13.79 7.32
CA LEU A 171 -22.42 13.15 8.31
C LEU A 171 -21.26 14.08 8.63
N ARG A 172 -21.11 14.46 9.90
CA ARG A 172 -20.07 15.38 10.36
C ARG A 172 -18.81 14.62 10.73
N LEU A 173 -17.67 15.08 10.20
CA LEU A 173 -16.35 14.62 10.58
C LEU A 173 -15.46 15.82 10.93
N PRO A 174 -15.37 16.21 12.21
CA PRO A 174 -14.65 17.41 12.59
C PRO A 174 -13.19 17.44 12.11
N SER A 175 -12.73 18.61 11.69
CA SER A 175 -11.39 18.78 11.11
C SER A 175 -10.82 20.18 11.40
N PRO A 176 -9.48 20.34 11.34
CA PRO A 176 -8.86 21.66 11.32
C PRO A 176 -9.06 22.30 9.94
N VAL A 177 -9.65 23.49 9.86
CA VAL A 177 -9.88 24.19 8.58
C VAL A 177 -8.80 25.25 8.35
N VAL A 178 -8.92 26.42 8.99
CA VAL A 178 -7.95 27.53 8.86
C VAL A 178 -6.96 27.55 10.03
N SER A 179 -7.32 26.91 11.15
CA SER A 179 -6.52 26.86 12.37
C SER A 179 -6.45 25.43 12.90
N SER A 180 -5.67 25.20 13.94
CA SER A 180 -5.64 23.90 14.63
C SER A 180 -6.92 23.59 15.42
N TRP A 181 -7.89 24.51 15.48
CA TRP A 181 -9.16 24.34 16.19
C TRP A 181 -10.14 23.46 15.41
N CYS A 182 -10.90 22.63 16.12
CA CYS A 182 -11.92 21.77 15.53
C CYS A 182 -13.09 22.59 14.95
N SER A 183 -13.39 22.38 13.68
CA SER A 183 -14.67 22.77 13.07
C SER A 183 -15.59 21.55 13.02
N ASP A 184 -16.78 21.66 13.62
CA ASP A 184 -17.76 20.57 13.72
C ASP A 184 -18.64 20.41 12.45
N GLU A 185 -18.65 21.41 11.58
CA GLU A 185 -19.49 21.45 10.35
C GLU A 185 -18.73 20.98 9.09
N ASN A 186 -17.69 20.16 9.26
CA ASN A 186 -16.98 19.58 8.12
C ASN A 186 -17.73 18.32 7.63
N PRO A 187 -18.24 18.32 6.37
CA PRO A 187 -18.96 17.17 5.83
C PRO A 187 -18.00 16.01 5.53
N ALA A 188 -18.41 14.80 5.88
CA ALA A 188 -17.79 13.59 5.41
C ALA A 188 -18.24 13.31 3.97
N ALA A 189 -17.30 13.26 3.03
CA ALA A 189 -17.57 12.95 1.64
C ALA A 189 -17.51 11.43 1.39
N PHE A 190 -18.43 10.93 0.56
CA PHE A 190 -18.52 9.51 0.21
C PHE A 190 -17.24 9.05 -0.50
N LEU A 191 -16.72 7.89 -0.08
CA LEU A 191 -15.46 7.28 -0.56
C LEU A 191 -14.19 8.11 -0.35
N VAL A 192 -14.27 9.21 0.40
CA VAL A 192 -13.10 10.00 0.82
C VAL A 192 -12.68 9.56 2.23
N SER A 193 -11.87 8.50 2.29
CA SER A 193 -11.28 8.06 3.56
C SER A 193 -10.28 9.11 4.06
N GLN A 194 -10.44 9.56 5.30
CA GLN A 194 -9.62 10.63 5.86
C GLN A 194 -9.43 10.47 7.36
N ALA A 195 -8.27 10.90 7.85
CA ALA A 195 -7.93 10.94 9.26
C ALA A 195 -7.42 12.33 9.64
N THR A 196 -8.12 13.00 10.55
CA THR A 196 -7.85 14.37 10.96
C THR A 196 -7.57 14.44 12.47
N LYS A 197 -6.79 15.44 12.87
CA LYS A 197 -6.60 15.79 14.27
C LYS A 197 -6.83 17.28 14.45
N CYS A 198 -7.59 17.64 15.46
CA CYS A 198 -7.85 19.04 15.78
C CYS A 198 -7.86 19.24 17.30
N THR A 199 -7.76 20.49 17.71
CA THR A 199 -7.71 20.90 19.11
C THR A 199 -9.04 21.52 19.49
N ARG A 200 -9.58 21.17 20.65
CA ARG A 200 -10.80 21.76 21.19
C ARG A 200 -10.52 22.41 22.54
N SER A 201 -11.04 23.61 22.76
CA SER A 201 -10.99 24.27 24.06
C SER A 201 -12.00 23.60 24.99
N VAL A 202 -11.56 23.31 26.21
CA VAL A 202 -12.38 22.57 27.18
C VAL A 202 -12.26 23.17 28.56
N SER A 203 -13.29 22.90 29.37
CA SER A 203 -13.30 23.18 30.80
C SER A 203 -14.21 22.15 31.46
N VAL A 204 -13.88 21.75 32.70
CA VAL A 204 -14.66 20.74 33.45
C VAL A 204 -16.11 21.19 33.63
N GLU A 205 -16.32 22.46 33.94
CA GLU A 205 -17.65 23.07 34.19
C GLU A 205 -18.57 23.00 32.96
N LYS A 206 -18.03 23.20 31.75
CA LYS A 206 -18.80 23.21 30.50
C LYS A 206 -18.79 21.87 29.78
N CYS A 207 -18.17 20.84 30.35
CA CYS A 207 -17.92 19.58 29.67
C CYS A 207 -19.20 18.90 29.16
N GLY A 208 -20.28 18.95 29.94
CA GLY A 208 -21.59 18.39 29.54
C GLY A 208 -22.33 19.21 28.47
N SER A 209 -21.94 20.48 28.25
CA SER A 209 -22.58 21.37 27.27
C SER A 209 -21.88 21.36 25.91
N ILE A 210 -20.64 20.89 25.83
CA ILE A 210 -19.88 20.85 24.58
C ILE A 210 -20.30 19.61 23.80
N GLN A 211 -21.09 19.80 22.74
CA GLN A 211 -21.69 18.70 21.98
C GLN A 211 -20.64 17.71 21.43
N GLY A 212 -19.55 18.18 20.82
CA GLY A 212 -18.51 17.31 20.27
C GLY A 212 -17.65 16.55 21.31
N LEU A 213 -17.93 16.69 22.61
CA LEU A 213 -17.39 15.80 23.65
C LEU A 213 -18.30 14.61 23.95
N SER A 214 -19.54 14.62 23.46
CA SER A 214 -20.55 13.59 23.70
C SER A 214 -20.62 12.61 22.52
N MET A 215 -20.76 11.32 22.82
CA MET A 215 -20.97 10.30 21.79
C MET A 215 -22.22 10.57 20.93
N LEU A 216 -23.29 11.10 21.54
CA LEU A 216 -24.55 11.37 20.86
C LEU A 216 -24.38 12.35 19.69
N PHE A 217 -23.46 13.30 19.78
CA PHE A 217 -23.22 14.24 18.69
C PHE A 217 -22.84 13.55 17.37
N TYR A 218 -22.22 12.36 17.45
CA TYR A 218 -21.71 11.61 16.31
C TYR A 218 -22.65 10.50 15.81
N ILE A 219 -23.61 10.06 16.63
CA ILE A 219 -24.49 8.90 16.31
C ILE A 219 -25.98 9.20 16.34
N ASN A 220 -26.41 10.38 16.79
CA ASN A 220 -27.82 10.72 16.99
C ASN A 220 -28.58 11.02 15.69
N SER A 221 -27.96 10.81 14.54
CA SER A 221 -28.59 10.97 13.23
C SER A 221 -28.36 9.70 12.41
N SER A 222 -29.33 9.42 11.53
CA SER A 222 -29.23 8.32 10.57
C SER A 222 -28.72 8.82 9.22
N ILE A 223 -27.92 8.01 8.55
CA ILE A 223 -27.39 8.26 7.20
C ILE A 223 -28.44 7.82 6.19
N LEU A 224 -28.62 8.57 5.10
CA LEU A 224 -29.47 8.13 3.99
C LEU A 224 -28.72 7.08 3.17
N ALA A 225 -29.37 5.94 2.87
CA ALA A 225 -28.75 4.85 2.13
C ALA A 225 -28.28 5.29 0.72
N VAL A 226 -29.08 6.11 0.04
CA VAL A 226 -28.73 6.79 -1.22
C VAL A 226 -29.30 8.21 -1.21
N PRO A 227 -28.79 9.14 -2.06
CA PRO A 227 -29.36 10.48 -2.16
C PRO A 227 -30.87 10.44 -2.46
N ARG A 228 -31.66 11.16 -1.67
CA ARG A 228 -33.14 11.27 -1.81
C ARG A 228 -33.97 9.99 -1.55
N SER A 229 -33.39 8.96 -0.93
CA SER A 229 -34.16 7.79 -0.44
C SER A 229 -34.76 8.02 0.95
N THR A 230 -35.84 7.29 1.25
CA THR A 230 -36.42 7.20 2.60
C THR A 230 -35.74 6.13 3.46
N GLN A 231 -34.88 5.29 2.88
CA GLN A 231 -34.14 4.26 3.59
C GLN A 231 -32.99 4.89 4.38
N MET A 232 -32.93 4.56 5.66
CA MET A 232 -31.99 5.13 6.61
C MET A 232 -31.13 4.04 7.23
N VAL A 233 -29.85 4.35 7.42
CA VAL A 233 -28.85 3.51 8.07
C VAL A 233 -28.45 4.18 9.38
N ASN A 234 -28.71 3.50 10.49
CA ASN A 234 -28.33 3.99 11.81
C ASN A 234 -26.84 3.76 12.05
N ILE A 235 -26.19 4.72 12.70
CA ILE A 235 -24.78 4.58 13.09
C ILE A 235 -24.71 3.74 14.37
N THR A 236 -24.17 2.53 14.26
CA THR A 236 -24.02 1.60 15.38
C THR A 236 -22.70 1.80 16.12
N VAL A 237 -22.67 1.58 17.42
CA VAL A 237 -21.42 1.66 18.19
C VAL A 237 -20.70 0.32 18.11
N GLN A 238 -19.54 0.28 17.48
CA GLN A 238 -18.78 -0.95 17.27
C GLN A 238 -17.83 -1.25 18.44
N SER A 239 -17.14 -0.25 18.95
CA SER A 239 -16.21 -0.41 20.06
C SER A 239 -16.05 0.87 20.88
N ILE A 240 -15.77 0.70 22.17
CA ILE A 240 -15.47 1.80 23.09
C ILE A 240 -14.17 1.48 23.83
N VAL A 241 -13.19 2.35 23.66
CA VAL A 241 -11.90 2.29 24.35
C VAL A 241 -11.82 3.45 25.32
N VAL A 242 -11.54 3.17 26.59
CA VAL A 242 -11.32 4.22 27.59
C VAL A 242 -9.82 4.45 27.75
N GLN A 243 -9.40 5.71 27.71
CA GLN A 243 -8.04 6.17 27.88
C GLN A 243 -7.92 6.91 29.22
N SER A 244 -7.03 6.43 30.07
CA SER A 244 -6.65 7.14 31.32
C SER A 244 -5.86 8.41 31.03
N LEU A 245 -5.73 9.29 32.04
CA LEU A 245 -4.88 10.50 31.96
C LEU A 245 -3.41 10.16 31.65
N ASN A 246 -2.95 8.96 32.02
CA ASN A 246 -1.59 8.48 31.75
C ASN A 246 -1.44 7.84 30.35
N GLY A 247 -2.47 7.89 29.50
CA GLY A 247 -2.46 7.35 28.13
C GLY A 247 -2.71 5.85 28.03
N MET A 248 -2.88 5.13 29.14
CA MET A 248 -3.21 3.70 29.13
C MET A 248 -4.64 3.49 28.58
N ARG A 249 -4.79 2.57 27.63
CA ARG A 249 -6.06 2.27 26.94
C ARG A 249 -6.62 0.92 27.39
N THR A 250 -7.93 0.86 27.58
CA THR A 250 -8.65 -0.36 27.94
C THR A 250 -9.93 -0.46 27.12
N SER A 251 -10.11 -1.58 26.43
CA SER A 251 -11.34 -1.88 25.69
C SER A 251 -12.44 -2.29 26.67
N LEU A 252 -13.66 -1.80 26.47
CA LEU A 252 -14.82 -2.19 27.26
C LEU A 252 -15.56 -3.37 26.58
N ASN A 253 -15.97 -4.36 27.38
CA ASN A 253 -16.68 -5.55 26.90
C ASN A 253 -18.18 -5.32 26.58
N GLY A 254 -18.62 -4.07 26.42
CA GLY A 254 -20.01 -3.74 26.09
C GLY A 254 -20.09 -2.50 25.21
N SER A 255 -20.53 -2.69 23.96
CA SER A 255 -20.86 -1.64 22.98
C SER A 255 -22.20 -0.95 23.27
N ASP A 256 -23.07 -1.60 24.04
CA ASP A 256 -24.50 -1.27 24.10
C ASP A 256 -24.85 -0.14 25.09
N VAL A 257 -23.90 0.27 25.94
CA VAL A 257 -24.14 1.32 26.95
C VAL A 257 -23.46 2.61 26.52
N LEU A 258 -24.24 3.53 25.96
CA LEU A 258 -23.79 4.89 25.65
C LEU A 258 -23.28 5.59 26.92
N ARG A 259 -22.07 6.16 26.83
CA ARG A 259 -21.42 6.88 27.93
C ARG A 259 -21.42 8.37 27.60
N LEU A 260 -22.12 9.14 28.41
CA LEU A 260 -22.17 10.60 28.27
C LEU A 260 -21.11 11.25 29.17
N PRO A 261 -20.61 12.45 28.78
CA PRO A 261 -19.72 13.23 29.62
C PRO A 261 -20.34 13.45 31.00
N THR A 262 -19.61 13.09 32.04
CA THR A 262 -20.09 13.17 33.43
C THR A 262 -19.01 13.80 34.30
N ILE A 263 -19.43 14.74 35.13
CA ILE A 263 -18.52 15.43 36.05
C ILE A 263 -18.51 14.61 37.35
N LEU A 264 -17.32 14.17 37.75
CA LEU A 264 -17.06 13.52 39.02
C LEU A 264 -15.92 14.27 39.70
N ASP A 265 -16.24 14.97 40.78
CA ASP A 265 -15.33 15.87 41.50
C ASP A 265 -14.70 16.93 40.57
N GLU A 266 -13.37 16.92 40.40
CA GLU A 266 -12.61 17.84 39.54
C GLU A 266 -12.27 17.27 38.16
N LEU A 267 -12.90 16.14 37.80
CA LEU A 267 -12.70 15.46 36.52
C LEU A 267 -14.01 15.43 35.71
N CYS A 268 -13.88 15.62 34.40
CA CYS A 268 -14.94 15.23 33.47
C CYS A 268 -14.56 13.91 32.80
N LEU A 269 -15.34 12.87 33.04
CA LEU A 269 -15.15 11.53 32.50
C LEU A 269 -16.00 11.31 31.23
N ASN A 270 -15.66 10.27 30.46
CA ASN A 270 -16.37 9.85 29.24
C ASN A 270 -16.38 10.91 28.13
N VAL A 271 -15.29 11.66 28.03
CA VAL A 271 -15.11 12.69 27.01
C VAL A 271 -14.61 12.04 25.73
N VAL A 272 -15.25 12.30 24.59
CA VAL A 272 -14.76 11.81 23.29
C VAL A 272 -13.40 12.45 22.96
N LEU A 273 -12.35 11.64 22.93
CA LEU A 273 -11.02 11.99 22.44
C LEU A 273 -10.81 11.54 20.99
N GLY A 274 -11.58 10.57 20.51
CA GLY A 274 -11.56 10.22 19.10
C GLY A 274 -12.77 9.42 18.64
N VAL A 275 -13.04 9.53 17.35
CA VAL A 275 -14.14 8.85 16.65
C VAL A 275 -13.60 8.29 15.34
N SER A 276 -13.81 7.00 15.11
CA SER A 276 -13.50 6.35 13.85
C SER A 276 -14.79 5.78 13.26
N TYR A 277 -15.24 6.33 12.13
CA TYR A 277 -16.37 5.80 11.38
C TYR A 277 -15.89 4.74 10.37
N HIS A 278 -16.68 3.69 10.25
CA HIS A 278 -16.53 2.66 9.22
C HIS A 278 -17.87 2.50 8.51
N ILE A 279 -17.88 2.73 7.20
CA ILE A 279 -19.09 2.71 6.38
C ILE A 279 -18.96 1.60 5.34
N THR A 280 -19.98 0.74 5.28
CA THR A 280 -20.08 -0.32 4.27
C THR A 280 -21.04 0.09 3.16
N TYR A 281 -20.65 -0.12 1.91
CA TYR A 281 -21.43 0.28 0.73
C TYR A 281 -21.48 -0.83 -0.34
N THR A 282 -22.47 -0.80 -1.23
CA THR A 282 -22.61 -1.74 -2.37
C THR A 282 -21.87 -1.24 -3.62
N ASP A 283 -21.67 -2.11 -4.60
CA ASP A 283 -21.18 -1.74 -5.94
C ASP A 283 -22.05 -0.68 -6.65
N ALA A 284 -23.34 -0.62 -6.31
CA ALA A 284 -24.27 0.38 -6.81
C ALA A 284 -24.14 1.77 -6.15
N GLY A 285 -23.31 1.92 -5.11
CA GLY A 285 -23.14 3.18 -4.37
C GLY A 285 -24.23 3.43 -3.32
N GLU A 286 -24.86 2.36 -2.80
CA GLU A 286 -25.77 2.41 -1.65
C GLU A 286 -24.99 2.13 -0.35
N ILE A 287 -25.17 2.98 0.66
CA ILE A 287 -24.67 2.75 2.02
C ILE A 287 -25.61 1.76 2.72
N ILE A 288 -25.05 0.66 3.22
CA ILE A 288 -25.82 -0.42 3.88
C ILE A 288 -25.57 -0.50 5.38
N GLU A 289 -24.34 -0.17 5.83
CA GLU A 289 -23.98 -0.21 7.24
C GLU A 289 -23.11 1.00 7.61
N ALA A 290 -23.28 1.50 8.83
CA ALA A 290 -22.44 2.51 9.41
C ALA A 290 -22.12 2.17 10.87
N ALA A 291 -20.84 2.19 11.19
CA ALA A 291 -20.32 1.88 12.50
C ALA A 291 -19.42 3.01 13.00
N ALA A 292 -19.45 3.29 14.30
CA ALA A 292 -18.58 4.24 14.96
C ALA A 292 -17.84 3.56 16.13
N SER A 293 -16.53 3.76 16.18
CA SER A 293 -15.67 3.36 17.29
C SER A 293 -15.19 4.60 18.04
N PHE A 294 -15.25 4.56 19.38
CA PHE A 294 -14.96 5.71 20.22
C PHE A 294 -13.74 5.48 21.10
N VAL A 295 -12.91 6.52 21.23
CA VAL A 295 -11.92 6.64 22.29
C VAL A 295 -12.42 7.68 23.29
N LEU A 296 -12.76 7.24 24.49
CA LEU A 296 -13.20 8.10 25.58
C LEU A 296 -12.05 8.38 26.52
N GLY A 297 -12.01 9.56 27.13
CA GLY A 297 -11.01 9.93 28.11
C GLY A 297 -11.58 10.77 29.24
N ALA A 298 -10.65 11.38 29.98
CA ALA A 298 -10.97 12.29 31.08
C ALA A 298 -10.25 13.63 30.90
N ILE A 299 -10.91 14.70 31.34
CA ILE A 299 -10.35 16.06 31.40
C ILE A 299 -10.22 16.45 32.87
N ASN A 300 -9.06 16.98 33.26
CA ASN A 300 -8.86 17.60 34.57
C ASN A 300 -9.03 19.13 34.49
N LYS A 301 -9.12 19.79 35.65
CA LYS A 301 -9.33 21.24 35.73
C LYS A 301 -8.22 22.08 35.10
N GLU A 302 -7.00 21.54 35.00
CA GLU A 302 -5.83 22.21 34.44
C GLU A 302 -5.81 22.18 32.89
N ALA A 303 -6.52 21.24 32.28
CA ALA A 303 -6.58 21.08 30.84
C ALA A 303 -7.44 22.17 30.19
N LEU A 304 -6.78 23.13 29.53
CA LEU A 304 -7.43 24.20 28.76
C LEU A 304 -7.87 23.75 27.35
N SER A 305 -7.25 22.69 26.83
CA SER A 305 -7.56 22.14 25.51
C SER A 305 -7.23 20.66 25.45
N ILE A 306 -7.96 19.93 24.61
CA ILE A 306 -7.65 18.54 24.25
C ILE A 306 -7.43 18.42 22.75
N GLN A 307 -6.62 17.45 22.35
CA GLN A 307 -6.54 17.03 20.95
C GLN A 307 -7.53 15.89 20.72
N GLN A 308 -8.39 16.04 19.71
CA GLN A 308 -9.30 15.01 19.24
C GLN A 308 -8.81 14.45 17.91
N SER A 309 -9.01 13.15 17.69
CA SER A 309 -8.70 12.48 16.42
C SER A 309 -9.96 11.90 15.78
N PHE A 310 -10.19 12.23 14.51
CA PHE A 310 -11.33 11.77 13.76
C PHE A 310 -10.87 10.98 12.55
N GLU A 311 -11.57 9.91 12.23
CA GLU A 311 -11.26 9.05 11.09
C GLU A 311 -12.56 8.57 10.45
N ILE A 312 -12.55 8.44 9.13
CA ILE A 312 -13.61 7.77 8.38
C ILE A 312 -12.97 6.86 7.34
N SER A 313 -13.54 5.68 7.20
CA SER A 313 -13.12 4.66 6.25
C SER A 313 -14.33 4.01 5.59
N PHE A 314 -14.16 3.61 4.34
CA PHE A 314 -15.20 2.97 3.53
C PHE A 314 -14.77 1.56 3.13
N THR A 315 -15.70 0.63 3.07
CA THR A 315 -15.44 -0.74 2.61
C THR A 315 -16.62 -1.22 1.77
N GLN A 316 -16.34 -1.77 0.59
CA GLN A 316 -17.39 -2.33 -0.24
C GLN A 316 -17.87 -3.66 0.35
N GLU A 317 -19.17 -3.94 0.26
CA GLU A 317 -19.77 -5.17 0.76
C GLU A 317 -19.03 -6.41 0.22
N ASN A 318 -18.86 -7.42 1.07
CA ASN A 318 -18.16 -8.67 0.75
C ASN A 318 -16.67 -8.50 0.38
N THR A 319 -16.10 -7.30 0.49
CA THR A 319 -14.67 -7.06 0.31
C THR A 319 -13.93 -6.98 1.65
N LYS A 320 -12.64 -7.32 1.64
CA LYS A 320 -11.74 -7.11 2.77
C LYS A 320 -10.48 -6.45 2.23
N PRO A 321 -10.45 -5.11 2.14
CA PRO A 321 -9.33 -4.39 1.54
C PRO A 321 -8.04 -4.76 2.26
N VAL A 322 -7.06 -5.18 1.49
CA VAL A 322 -5.71 -5.44 1.98
C VAL A 322 -4.80 -4.39 1.37
N PRO A 323 -4.31 -3.41 2.15
CA PRO A 323 -3.42 -2.39 1.61
C PRO A 323 -2.13 -3.03 1.11
N LEU A 324 -1.64 -2.56 -0.04
CA LEU A 324 -0.32 -2.88 -0.54
C LEU A 324 0.75 -2.41 0.45
N SER A 325 1.88 -3.10 0.45
CA SER A 325 2.99 -2.76 1.34
C SER A 325 3.86 -1.61 0.81
N GLY A 326 3.34 -0.87 -0.18
CA GLY A 326 3.94 0.26 -0.88
C GLY A 326 3.78 0.15 -2.41
N ASN A 327 3.85 1.27 -3.12
CA ASN A 327 3.64 1.33 -4.56
C ASN A 327 4.44 2.47 -5.25
N PRO A 328 5.53 2.18 -5.99
CA PRO A 328 6.30 0.93 -5.97
C PRO A 328 7.16 0.77 -4.70
N GLY A 329 7.67 -0.44 -4.45
CA GLY A 329 8.58 -0.69 -3.32
C GLY A 329 7.93 -0.81 -1.95
N TYR A 330 8.73 -1.18 -0.96
CA TYR A 330 8.24 -1.35 0.41
C TYR A 330 8.30 -0.04 1.21
N VAL A 331 7.20 0.27 1.90
CA VAL A 331 7.14 1.32 2.92
C VAL A 331 7.48 0.73 4.28
N VAL A 332 8.36 1.41 5.02
CA VAL A 332 8.77 1.00 6.36
C VAL A 332 7.55 0.92 7.28
N GLY A 333 7.41 -0.20 7.99
CA GLY A 333 6.31 -0.47 8.91
C GLY A 333 5.11 -1.18 8.31
N LEU A 334 5.06 -1.38 7.00
CA LEU A 334 4.03 -2.22 6.38
C LEU A 334 4.47 -3.70 6.34
N PRO A 335 3.52 -4.66 6.37
CA PRO A 335 3.84 -6.09 6.39
C PRO A 335 4.63 -6.56 5.16
N VAL A 336 5.58 -7.47 5.35
CA VAL A 336 6.27 -8.15 4.24
C VAL A 336 5.32 -9.14 3.59
N ARG A 337 5.15 -9.07 2.27
CA ARG A 337 4.25 -9.95 1.51
C ARG A 337 4.95 -11.26 1.16
N ALA A 338 4.26 -12.38 1.34
CA ALA A 338 4.80 -13.71 1.14
C ALA A 338 3.73 -14.70 0.67
N GLY A 339 4.15 -15.68 -0.12
CA GLY A 339 3.26 -16.62 -0.77
C GLY A 339 3.91 -17.96 -1.07
N PHE A 340 3.13 -18.82 -1.72
CA PHE A 340 3.56 -20.13 -2.18
C PHE A 340 3.61 -20.17 -3.69
N ARG A 341 4.39 -21.10 -4.25
CA ARG A 341 4.23 -21.46 -5.64
C ARG A 341 3.31 -22.69 -5.70
N PRO A 342 2.18 -22.65 -6.41
CA PRO A 342 1.36 -23.84 -6.57
C PRO A 342 2.16 -24.90 -7.34
N GLN A 343 2.25 -26.11 -6.78
CA GLN A 343 2.79 -27.26 -7.48
C GLN A 343 1.66 -27.96 -8.25
N GLY A 344 1.70 -27.91 -9.59
CA GLY A 344 0.78 -28.65 -10.46
C GLY A 344 0.91 -28.28 -11.95
N TYR A 345 1.32 -29.25 -12.78
CA TYR A 345 1.20 -29.26 -14.25
C TYR A 345 -0.29 -29.42 -14.67
N PRO A 346 -0.71 -29.09 -15.91
CA PRO A 346 -0.36 -27.96 -16.77
C PRO A 346 -1.62 -27.07 -16.97
N PHE A 347 -1.70 -25.94 -16.29
CA PHE A 347 -2.66 -24.88 -16.63
C PHE A 347 -1.91 -23.64 -17.13
N PRO A 348 -2.53 -22.80 -17.98
CA PRO A 348 -1.91 -21.57 -18.46
C PRO A 348 -1.41 -20.72 -17.30
N ILE A 349 -0.22 -20.15 -17.44
CA ILE A 349 0.54 -19.43 -16.39
C ILE A 349 -0.30 -18.32 -15.72
N GLU A 350 -1.28 -17.78 -16.43
CA GLU A 350 -2.19 -16.72 -15.97
C GLU A 350 -3.17 -17.16 -14.87
N MET A 351 -3.49 -18.45 -14.75
CA MET A 351 -4.52 -18.94 -13.81
C MET A 351 -3.97 -19.51 -12.49
N LEU A 352 -2.64 -19.69 -12.38
CA LEU A 352 -2.04 -20.42 -11.25
C LEU A 352 -1.78 -19.57 -9.99
N PHE A 353 -1.59 -18.26 -10.10
CA PHE A 353 -1.14 -17.46 -8.95
C PHE A 353 -2.27 -16.86 -8.10
N ALA A 354 -3.52 -16.86 -8.58
CA ALA A 354 -4.68 -16.42 -7.81
C ALA A 354 -4.97 -17.32 -6.58
N ALA A 355 -4.46 -18.56 -6.57
CA ALA A 355 -4.74 -19.56 -5.53
C ALA A 355 -3.62 -19.76 -4.49
N ALA A 356 -2.52 -19.00 -4.54
CA ALA A 356 -1.33 -19.27 -3.71
C ALA A 356 -0.86 -18.11 -2.81
N LEU A 357 -1.82 -17.33 -2.30
CA LEU A 357 -1.60 -16.53 -1.10
C LEU A 357 -1.66 -17.44 0.12
N ASN A 358 -0.75 -17.21 1.07
CA ASN A 358 -0.60 -17.99 2.31
C ASN A 358 -1.96 -18.26 3.01
N THR A 359 -2.10 -19.35 3.75
CA THR A 359 -3.25 -19.66 4.63
C THR A 359 -3.65 -18.55 5.63
N ASN A 360 -2.85 -17.49 5.81
CA ASN A 360 -3.34 -16.26 6.40
C ASN A 360 -3.92 -15.39 5.27
N LYS A 361 -5.20 -15.01 5.36
CA LYS A 361 -6.02 -14.23 4.41
C LYS A 361 -5.38 -12.95 3.82
N TYR A 362 -4.18 -12.59 4.25
CA TYR A 362 -3.43 -11.39 3.87
C TYR A 362 -2.11 -11.65 3.12
N GLY A 363 -1.69 -12.92 2.94
CA GLY A 363 -0.45 -13.23 2.20
C GLY A 363 0.80 -12.58 2.82
N GLN A 364 0.92 -12.60 4.15
CA GLN A 364 2.01 -11.93 4.89
C GLN A 364 3.01 -12.94 5.44
N LEU A 365 4.29 -12.52 5.49
CA LEU A 365 5.33 -13.23 6.24
C LEU A 365 5.13 -12.97 7.73
N THR A 366 5.15 -14.02 8.55
CA THR A 366 4.84 -13.92 9.98
C THR A 366 5.87 -14.63 10.85
N MET A 367 6.04 -14.13 12.06
CA MET A 367 6.88 -14.74 13.10
C MET A 367 6.04 -15.12 14.33
N MET A 368 6.60 -15.96 15.20
CA MET A 368 5.97 -16.35 16.46
C MET A 368 5.62 -15.12 17.31
N GLN A 369 4.41 -15.05 17.86
CA GLN A 369 4.01 -14.00 18.79
C GLN A 369 4.25 -14.41 20.24
N SER A 370 4.82 -13.51 21.04
CA SER A 370 4.97 -13.72 22.49
C SER A 370 3.66 -13.42 23.22
N THR A 371 3.32 -14.21 24.23
CA THR A 371 2.14 -14.00 25.07
C THR A 371 2.50 -13.46 26.44
N SER A 372 1.53 -12.88 27.15
CA SER A 372 1.72 -12.39 28.52
C SER A 372 2.16 -13.50 29.50
N THR A 373 1.74 -14.74 29.26
CA THR A 373 2.11 -15.91 30.08
C THR A 373 3.52 -16.42 29.79
N GLN A 374 4.14 -16.00 28.68
CA GLN A 374 5.47 -16.41 28.20
C GLN A 374 5.68 -17.93 28.09
N ASP A 375 4.62 -18.73 28.00
CA ASP A 375 4.70 -20.19 27.88
C ASP A 375 4.48 -20.60 26.42
N CYS A 376 5.45 -21.33 25.86
CA CYS A 376 5.43 -21.78 24.47
C CYS A 376 4.26 -22.71 24.12
N LEU A 377 3.70 -23.42 25.11
CA LEU A 377 2.63 -24.40 24.88
C LEU A 377 1.25 -23.87 25.32
N ALA A 378 1.16 -22.67 25.91
CA ALA A 378 -0.11 -22.15 26.44
C ALA A 378 -1.00 -21.52 25.36
N ALA A 379 -0.43 -20.94 24.30
CA ALA A 379 -1.16 -20.31 23.21
C ALA A 379 -0.65 -20.84 21.87
N HIS A 380 -1.42 -21.72 21.25
CA HIS A 380 -1.05 -22.29 19.96
C HIS A 380 -1.42 -21.31 18.83
N GLY A 381 -0.48 -21.08 17.91
CA GLY A 381 -0.78 -20.44 16.62
C GLY A 381 -0.88 -18.92 16.59
N ALA A 382 -0.63 -18.19 17.68
CA ALA A 382 -0.54 -16.74 17.66
C ALA A 382 0.70 -16.26 16.89
N ARG A 383 0.52 -15.45 15.85
CA ARG A 383 1.60 -14.96 14.98
C ARG A 383 1.46 -13.47 14.72
N THR A 384 2.60 -12.80 14.59
CA THR A 384 2.67 -11.37 14.29
C THR A 384 3.25 -11.19 12.88
N PRO A 385 2.70 -10.27 12.06
CA PRO A 385 3.28 -9.93 10.77
C PRO A 385 4.67 -9.33 10.92
N ILE A 386 5.56 -9.69 10.01
CA ILE A 386 6.90 -9.11 9.93
C ILE A 386 6.78 -7.79 9.19
N LEU A 387 7.15 -6.68 9.86
CA LEU A 387 7.03 -5.34 9.30
C LEU A 387 8.33 -4.92 8.62
N PHE A 388 8.25 -4.45 7.38
CA PHE A 388 9.42 -4.06 6.59
C PHE A 388 10.22 -2.95 7.31
N GLY A 389 11.54 -3.11 7.41
CA GLY A 389 12.44 -2.13 8.00
C GLY A 389 12.54 -2.15 9.53
N TYR A 390 11.75 -2.98 10.22
CA TYR A 390 11.87 -3.16 11.67
C TYR A 390 12.54 -4.49 12.01
N ASN A 391 13.65 -4.40 12.75
CA ASN A 391 14.24 -5.59 13.37
C ASN A 391 13.35 -6.03 14.53
N MET A 392 12.95 -7.30 14.53
CA MET A 392 11.96 -7.83 15.49
C MET A 392 12.54 -9.03 16.23
N VAL A 393 12.18 -9.18 17.49
CA VAL A 393 12.49 -10.38 18.28
C VAL A 393 11.29 -10.74 19.13
N SER A 394 10.98 -12.03 19.17
CA SER A 394 9.89 -12.60 19.95
C SER A 394 10.35 -13.90 20.57
N GLY A 395 9.77 -14.27 21.71
CA GLY A 395 10.20 -15.45 22.44
C GLY A 395 9.18 -15.95 23.44
N CYS A 396 9.34 -17.21 23.81
CA CYS A 396 8.60 -17.86 24.89
C CYS A 396 9.56 -18.80 25.64
N LYS A 397 9.12 -19.27 26.81
CA LYS A 397 9.85 -20.21 27.65
C LYS A 397 9.17 -21.57 27.55
N LEU A 398 9.95 -22.59 27.21
CA LEU A 398 9.50 -23.98 27.20
C LEU A 398 9.97 -24.66 28.49
N ARG A 399 9.03 -25.24 29.24
CA ARG A 399 9.33 -26.10 30.40
C ARG A 399 9.41 -27.55 29.96
N ILE A 400 10.60 -28.13 30.07
CA ILE A 400 10.86 -29.53 29.72
C ILE A 400 10.72 -30.39 30.98
N THR A 401 9.90 -31.44 30.89
CA THR A 401 9.70 -32.44 31.94
C THR A 401 10.12 -33.84 31.47
N ALA A 402 10.32 -34.77 32.41
CA ALA A 402 10.74 -36.14 32.12
C ALA A 402 9.71 -36.94 31.27
N ALA A 403 8.45 -36.51 31.23
CA ALA A 403 7.37 -37.15 30.47
C ALA A 403 7.35 -36.76 28.98
N MET A 404 8.07 -35.71 28.58
CA MET A 404 8.05 -35.22 27.20
C MET A 404 8.90 -36.10 26.28
N LYS A 405 8.30 -36.49 25.14
CA LYS A 405 8.99 -37.22 24.08
C LYS A 405 9.58 -36.24 23.08
N CYS A 406 10.83 -36.47 22.68
CA CYS A 406 11.57 -35.52 21.86
C CYS A 406 10.99 -35.34 20.44
N GLN A 407 10.61 -36.43 19.75
CA GLN A 407 10.08 -36.36 18.37
C GLN A 407 8.79 -35.52 18.25
N PRO A 408 7.73 -35.77 19.06
CA PRO A 408 6.53 -34.93 19.05
C PRO A 408 6.83 -33.48 19.40
N LEU A 409 7.67 -33.25 20.41
CA LEU A 409 8.04 -31.90 20.82
C LEU A 409 8.81 -31.15 19.73
N ALA A 410 9.71 -31.82 19.00
CA ALA A 410 10.45 -31.22 17.91
C ALA A 410 9.51 -30.71 16.80
N GLN A 411 8.46 -31.48 16.46
CA GLN A 411 7.44 -31.04 15.51
C GLN A 411 6.62 -29.87 16.07
N THR A 412 6.15 -29.96 17.32
CA THR A 412 5.41 -28.86 17.95
C THR A 412 6.21 -27.55 17.99
N LEU A 413 7.51 -27.62 18.29
CA LEU A 413 8.38 -26.44 18.30
C LEU A 413 8.68 -25.93 16.89
N LEU A 414 8.78 -26.83 15.90
CA LEU A 414 8.90 -26.43 14.50
C LEU A 414 7.64 -25.68 14.03
N ASP A 415 6.46 -26.21 14.34
CA ASP A 415 5.17 -25.60 14.01
C ASP A 415 4.97 -24.27 14.76
N LEU A 416 5.46 -24.16 16.00
CA LEU A 416 5.46 -22.90 16.75
C LEU A 416 6.33 -21.84 16.04
N LEU A 417 7.55 -22.21 15.66
CA LEU A 417 8.50 -21.30 15.01
C LEU A 417 8.06 -20.92 13.59
N LYS A 418 7.76 -21.90 12.74
CA LYS A 418 7.41 -21.71 11.32
C LYS A 418 5.93 -21.44 11.08
N GLY A 419 5.04 -21.92 11.93
CA GLY A 419 3.61 -21.99 11.64
C GLY A 419 3.29 -23.20 10.77
N GLN A 420 2.00 -23.46 10.58
CA GLN A 420 1.52 -24.61 9.79
C GLN A 420 1.87 -24.50 8.29
N SER A 421 2.22 -23.31 7.82
CA SER A 421 2.30 -22.92 6.40
C SER A 421 3.34 -21.83 6.23
N PHE A 422 4.60 -22.19 6.44
CA PHE A 422 5.69 -21.25 6.20
C PHE A 422 5.85 -20.99 4.69
N PRO A 423 5.82 -19.73 4.23
CA PRO A 423 5.85 -19.40 2.80
C PRO A 423 7.17 -19.81 2.14
N GLU A 424 7.13 -19.96 0.82
CA GLU A 424 8.31 -20.28 0.00
C GLU A 424 8.92 -19.03 -0.66
N TYR A 425 8.12 -17.98 -0.88
CA TYR A 425 8.55 -16.78 -1.58
C TYR A 425 8.11 -15.51 -0.83
N VAL A 426 8.86 -14.43 -1.03
CA VAL A 426 8.57 -13.08 -0.57
C VAL A 426 8.51 -12.16 -1.78
N ALA A 427 7.56 -11.24 -1.80
CA ALA A 427 7.44 -10.28 -2.89
C ALA A 427 8.62 -9.29 -2.87
N SER A 428 9.21 -8.99 -4.03
CA SER A 428 10.38 -8.12 -4.13
C SER A 428 10.04 -6.65 -3.93
N PHE A 429 8.85 -6.21 -4.34
CA PHE A 429 8.29 -4.88 -4.07
C PHE A 429 6.97 -4.99 -3.30
N GLY A 430 6.56 -3.89 -2.65
CA GLY A 430 5.30 -3.83 -1.88
C GLY A 430 4.04 -4.04 -2.73
N ASN A 431 4.11 -3.65 -4.01
CA ASN A 431 3.06 -3.75 -5.01
C ASN A 431 3.22 -4.92 -6.00
N SER A 432 4.16 -5.85 -5.78
CA SER A 432 4.37 -6.94 -6.74
C SER A 432 3.12 -7.82 -6.86
N GLN A 433 2.62 -7.99 -8.08
CA GLN A 433 1.42 -8.78 -8.33
C GLN A 433 1.73 -10.28 -8.28
N ALA A 434 0.73 -11.09 -7.94
CA ALA A 434 0.93 -12.53 -7.82
C ALA A 434 1.33 -13.20 -9.16
N HIS A 435 0.84 -12.67 -10.28
CA HIS A 435 1.14 -13.18 -11.62
C HIS A 435 2.54 -12.81 -12.13
N ASP A 436 3.20 -11.82 -11.53
CA ASP A 436 4.54 -11.37 -11.92
C ASP A 436 5.64 -12.23 -11.29
N VAL A 437 5.85 -13.44 -11.84
CA VAL A 437 6.75 -14.46 -11.25
C VAL A 437 8.17 -13.95 -10.98
N LEU A 438 8.68 -13.05 -11.83
CA LEU A 438 10.04 -12.49 -11.69
C LEU A 438 10.20 -11.53 -10.51
N ASP A 439 9.08 -11.07 -9.96
CA ASP A 439 9.04 -10.16 -8.83
C ASP A 439 8.99 -10.91 -7.48
N TRP A 440 9.06 -12.24 -7.47
CA TRP A 440 9.04 -13.05 -6.25
C TRP A 440 10.43 -13.63 -5.92
N VAL A 441 10.89 -13.39 -4.69
CA VAL A 441 12.19 -13.83 -4.16
C VAL A 441 12.01 -15.12 -3.36
N PRO A 442 12.68 -16.23 -3.71
CA PRO A 442 12.60 -17.47 -2.95
C PRO A 442 13.26 -17.31 -1.57
N ILE A 443 12.63 -17.89 -0.55
CA ILE A 443 13.20 -17.98 0.80
C ILE A 443 14.19 -19.13 0.82
N THR A 444 15.44 -18.83 1.15
CA THR A 444 16.48 -19.85 1.34
C THR A 444 16.38 -20.41 2.75
N HIS A 445 16.06 -21.70 2.89
CA HIS A 445 15.98 -22.36 4.18
C HIS A 445 17.33 -22.95 4.61
N LEU A 446 17.80 -22.59 5.79
CA LEU A 446 19.05 -23.06 6.36
C LEU A 446 18.78 -23.77 7.69
N HIS A 447 19.59 -24.78 8.00
CA HIS A 447 19.55 -25.49 9.27
C HIS A 447 20.92 -25.42 9.94
N ALA A 448 20.96 -24.84 11.14
CA ALA A 448 22.13 -24.77 11.99
C ALA A 448 21.95 -25.74 13.18
N SER A 449 23.00 -26.47 13.51
CA SER A 449 23.05 -27.27 14.74
C SER A 449 24.26 -26.84 15.57
N GLU A 450 24.09 -26.73 16.89
CA GLU A 450 25.17 -26.29 17.78
C GLU A 450 26.32 -27.31 17.93
N GLN A 451 26.28 -28.44 17.22
CA GLN A 451 27.27 -29.51 17.38
C GLN A 451 28.47 -29.33 16.43
N ARG A 452 29.64 -29.12 17.05
CA ARG A 452 30.94 -29.53 16.47
C ARG A 452 30.94 -31.04 16.32
N ILE A 453 31.37 -31.50 15.14
CA ILE A 453 31.56 -32.91 14.77
C ILE A 453 32.30 -33.64 15.89
N TYR A 454 31.61 -34.53 16.61
CA TYR A 454 32.22 -35.65 17.32
C TYR A 454 31.54 -36.92 16.83
N ASN A 455 32.36 -37.82 16.29
CA ASN A 455 31.95 -39.07 15.68
C ASN A 455 31.12 -39.97 16.62
N THR A 456 30.45 -40.92 15.98
CA THR A 456 29.97 -42.25 16.44
C THR A 456 28.52 -42.37 16.95
N PHE A 457 27.63 -42.82 16.05
CA PHE A 457 26.58 -43.83 16.25
C PHE A 457 25.59 -43.73 17.45
N GLN A 458 25.09 -42.53 17.76
CA GLN A 458 23.78 -42.39 18.40
C GLN A 458 23.14 -41.08 17.92
N SER A 459 22.02 -41.16 17.20
CA SER A 459 21.25 -40.00 16.79
C SER A 459 20.64 -39.34 18.02
N SER A 460 21.41 -38.47 18.68
CA SER A 460 20.90 -37.64 19.77
C SER A 460 19.80 -36.75 19.21
N CYS A 461 18.58 -36.90 19.73
CA CYS A 461 17.43 -36.14 19.23
C CYS A 461 17.68 -34.63 19.33
N GLN A 462 17.35 -33.88 18.28
CA GLN A 462 17.52 -32.43 18.23
C GLN A 462 16.15 -31.76 18.25
N ILE A 463 16.04 -30.67 19.00
CA ILE A 463 14.83 -29.83 19.06
C ILE A 463 15.14 -28.44 18.49
N PRO A 464 14.27 -27.87 17.64
CA PRO A 464 14.44 -26.53 17.13
C PRO A 464 14.16 -25.53 18.26
N VAL A 465 15.05 -24.56 18.42
CA VAL A 465 14.98 -23.56 19.49
C VAL A 465 14.92 -22.14 18.98
N SER A 466 15.37 -21.89 17.76
CA SER A 466 15.20 -20.57 17.16
C SER A 466 14.92 -20.60 15.66
N LEU A 467 14.22 -19.57 15.21
CA LEU A 467 14.04 -19.23 13.79
C LEU A 467 14.50 -17.79 13.55
N GLU A 468 15.58 -17.64 12.81
CA GLU A 468 16.12 -16.35 12.39
C GLU A 468 15.77 -16.11 10.92
N ILE A 469 15.13 -14.98 10.63
CA ILE A 469 14.79 -14.55 9.27
C ILE A 469 15.63 -13.31 8.96
N ALA A 470 16.59 -13.44 8.04
CA ALA A 470 17.36 -12.31 7.55
C ALA A 470 16.83 -11.87 6.18
N VAL A 471 16.44 -10.60 6.09
CA VAL A 471 15.90 -9.96 4.89
C VAL A 471 16.90 -8.92 4.39
N LYS A 472 17.48 -9.17 3.22
CA LYS A 472 18.35 -8.21 2.54
C LYS A 472 17.55 -7.44 1.50
N TRP A 473 17.68 -6.12 1.52
CA TRP A 473 16.98 -5.22 0.62
C TRP A 473 17.92 -4.15 0.07
N THR A 474 17.55 -3.55 -1.06
CA THR A 474 18.34 -2.53 -1.76
C THR A 474 17.46 -1.41 -2.28
N LYS A 475 18.05 -0.24 -2.50
CA LYS A 475 17.44 0.90 -3.19
C LYS A 475 17.49 0.68 -4.70
N TYR A 476 16.33 0.52 -5.30
CA TYR A 476 16.14 0.29 -6.73
C TYR A 476 15.56 1.52 -7.42
N GLY A 477 16.02 1.84 -8.63
CA GLY A 477 15.49 2.94 -9.45
C GLY A 477 16.34 4.21 -9.39
N SER A 478 15.70 5.36 -9.57
CA SER A 478 16.37 6.67 -9.64
C SER A 478 16.96 7.09 -8.30
N LEU A 479 18.10 7.80 -8.31
CA LEU A 479 18.70 8.39 -7.11
C LEU A 479 17.79 9.41 -6.43
N VAL A 480 16.87 10.03 -7.17
CA VAL A 480 15.95 11.05 -6.65
C VAL A 480 14.79 10.42 -5.87
N ASN A 481 14.36 9.22 -6.29
CA ASN A 481 13.25 8.51 -5.67
C ASN A 481 13.52 6.99 -5.66
N PRO A 482 14.49 6.53 -4.87
CA PRO A 482 14.83 5.11 -4.79
C PRO A 482 13.74 4.32 -4.06
N GLN A 483 13.40 3.17 -4.61
CA GLN A 483 12.36 2.27 -4.09
C GLN A 483 12.99 1.10 -3.36
N ALA A 484 12.47 0.77 -2.18
CA ALA A 484 12.98 -0.37 -1.42
C ALA A 484 12.56 -1.69 -2.08
N LYS A 485 13.55 -2.49 -2.48
CA LYS A 485 13.36 -3.80 -3.11
C LYS A 485 14.01 -4.90 -2.26
N ILE A 486 13.25 -5.91 -1.87
CA ILE A 486 13.80 -7.13 -1.25
C ILE A 486 14.53 -7.94 -2.33
N VAL A 487 15.77 -8.34 -2.03
CA VAL A 487 16.62 -9.08 -2.98
C VAL A 487 16.98 -10.48 -2.51
N ASN A 488 16.97 -10.74 -1.21
CA ASN A 488 17.28 -12.05 -0.66
C ASN A 488 16.64 -12.22 0.72
N VAL A 489 16.12 -13.42 0.97
CA VAL A 489 15.55 -13.80 2.26
C VAL A 489 16.11 -15.15 2.66
N THR A 490 16.66 -15.26 3.87
CA THR A 490 17.15 -16.51 4.44
C THR A 490 16.41 -16.79 5.75
N ALA A 491 15.90 -18.02 5.90
CA ALA A 491 15.26 -18.50 7.11
C ALA A 491 16.11 -19.61 7.72
N THR A 492 16.78 -19.32 8.84
CA THR A 492 17.68 -20.25 9.52
C THR A 492 17.02 -20.81 10.77
N ILE A 493 16.87 -22.13 10.83
CA ILE A 493 16.46 -22.84 12.05
C ILE A 493 17.69 -23.30 12.80
N THR A 494 17.79 -22.95 14.08
CA THR A 494 18.82 -23.47 14.97
C THR A 494 18.23 -24.54 15.88
N SER A 495 18.89 -25.69 15.94
CA SER A 495 18.50 -26.81 16.79
C SER A 495 19.55 -27.10 17.86
N THR A 496 19.10 -27.47 19.06
CA THR A 496 19.93 -27.94 20.16
C THR A 496 19.70 -29.43 20.43
N THR A 497 20.71 -30.10 20.99
CA THR A 497 20.59 -31.48 21.45
C THR A 497 19.62 -31.59 22.64
N TRP A 498 18.67 -32.51 22.54
CA TRP A 498 17.80 -32.91 23.64
C TRP A 498 18.56 -33.78 24.64
N LYS A 499 18.53 -33.37 25.91
CA LYS A 499 19.02 -34.18 27.03
C LYS A 499 17.83 -34.56 27.90
N GLN A 500 17.53 -35.85 27.99
CA GLN A 500 16.45 -36.35 28.81
C GLN A 500 16.75 -36.07 30.29
N LEU A 501 15.78 -35.50 31.00
CA LEU A 501 15.91 -35.17 32.41
C LEU A 501 15.55 -36.38 33.29
N PRO A 502 16.23 -36.56 34.43
CA PRO A 502 15.78 -37.49 35.47
C PRO A 502 14.37 -37.14 35.97
N SER A 503 13.61 -38.15 36.40
CA SER A 503 12.28 -37.97 36.98
C SER A 503 12.29 -36.96 38.14
N GLY A 504 11.37 -35.99 38.11
CA GLY A 504 11.27 -34.93 39.12
C GLY A 504 12.14 -33.68 38.87
N ARG A 505 12.94 -33.65 37.80
CA ARG A 505 13.66 -32.43 37.37
C ARG A 505 12.97 -31.75 36.20
N GLU A 506 12.97 -30.42 36.23
CA GLU A 506 12.50 -29.56 35.15
C GLU A 506 13.63 -28.67 34.65
N ARG A 507 13.62 -28.39 33.33
CA ARG A 507 14.53 -27.42 32.71
C ARG A 507 13.72 -26.46 31.86
N THR A 508 13.98 -25.18 32.00
CA THR A 508 13.40 -24.17 31.11
C THR A 508 14.39 -23.80 30.02
N ILE A 509 13.95 -23.77 28.76
CA ILE A 509 14.73 -23.26 27.63
C ILE A 509 13.98 -22.12 26.93
N PRO A 510 14.68 -21.07 26.48
CA PRO A 510 14.06 -20.04 25.65
C PRO A 510 13.88 -20.57 24.22
N ILE A 511 12.72 -20.31 23.64
CA ILE A 511 12.45 -20.50 22.21
C ILE A 511 12.29 -19.11 21.61
N THR A 512 13.04 -18.80 20.56
CA THR A 512 13.11 -17.43 20.02
C THR A 512 12.85 -17.39 18.52
N SER A 513 12.25 -16.30 18.06
CA SER A 513 12.18 -15.97 16.64
C SER A 513 12.66 -14.55 16.47
N SER A 514 13.51 -14.32 15.47
CA SER A 514 14.08 -13.00 15.19
C SER A 514 14.01 -12.68 13.71
N VAL A 515 13.93 -11.39 13.42
CA VAL A 515 13.97 -10.84 12.06
C VAL A 515 14.98 -9.72 12.01
N VAL A 516 15.85 -9.74 11.01
CA VAL A 516 16.83 -8.68 10.76
C VAL A 516 16.72 -8.20 9.32
N PHE A 517 16.59 -6.89 9.15
CA PHE A 517 16.68 -6.22 7.86
C PHE A 517 18.09 -5.66 7.65
N THR A 518 18.69 -5.92 6.50
CA THR A 518 19.99 -5.38 6.11
C THR A 518 19.90 -4.65 4.78
N ASP A 519 20.27 -3.37 4.79
CA ASP A 519 20.44 -2.58 3.58
C ASP A 519 21.75 -3.01 2.89
N VAL A 520 21.63 -3.54 1.67
CA VAL A 520 22.74 -3.95 0.81
C VAL A 520 22.87 -3.05 -0.42
N SER A 521 22.32 -1.83 -0.34
CA SER A 521 22.42 -0.84 -1.42
C SER A 521 23.87 -0.49 -1.69
N PRO A 522 24.31 -0.51 -2.97
CA PRO A 522 25.60 0.06 -3.32
C PRO A 522 25.58 1.57 -3.06
N PRO A 523 26.73 2.17 -2.70
CA PRO A 523 26.86 3.62 -2.67
C PRO A 523 26.45 4.22 -4.02
N ALA A 524 25.80 5.38 -3.97
CA ALA A 524 25.48 6.14 -5.16
C ALA A 524 26.77 6.73 -5.75
N GLU A 525 27.31 6.09 -6.79
CA GLU A 525 28.47 6.60 -7.52
C GLU A 525 28.02 7.29 -8.82
N PRO A 526 28.52 8.51 -9.12
CA PRO A 526 28.24 9.16 -10.40
C PRO A 526 28.92 8.38 -11.52
N GLY A 527 28.12 7.81 -12.43
CA GLY A 527 28.64 7.04 -13.55
C GLY A 527 27.57 6.73 -14.60
N TYR A 528 28.01 6.34 -15.79
CA TYR A 528 27.11 5.85 -16.83
C TYR A 528 26.65 4.44 -16.47
N LYS A 529 25.37 4.14 -16.71
CA LYS A 529 24.82 2.78 -16.54
C LYS A 529 25.71 1.78 -17.29
N ALA A 530 26.14 0.72 -16.60
CA ALA A 530 26.97 -0.31 -17.21
C ALA A 530 26.28 -0.88 -18.46
N TRP A 531 27.05 -1.09 -19.53
CA TRP A 531 26.54 -1.72 -20.74
C TRP A 531 26.04 -3.13 -20.38
N PRO A 532 24.81 -3.52 -20.75
CA PRO A 532 24.33 -4.85 -20.45
C PRO A 532 25.27 -5.88 -21.10
N THR A 533 25.73 -6.84 -20.29
CA THR A 533 26.53 -7.95 -20.78
C THR A 533 25.64 -8.87 -21.61
N ILE A 534 25.87 -8.90 -22.93
CA ILE A 534 25.22 -9.88 -23.81
C ILE A 534 25.90 -11.22 -23.55
N ASN A 535 25.31 -12.04 -22.69
CA ASN A 535 25.69 -13.45 -22.54
C ASN A 535 25.14 -14.25 -23.74
N ALA A 536 25.68 -13.99 -24.94
CA ALA A 536 25.38 -14.79 -26.11
C ALA A 536 26.07 -16.14 -25.99
N LYS A 537 25.31 -17.21 -25.70
CA LYS A 537 25.77 -18.58 -25.93
C LYS A 537 25.66 -18.85 -27.43
N LEU A 538 26.75 -18.63 -28.15
CA LEU A 538 26.80 -18.95 -29.57
C LEU A 538 26.97 -20.47 -29.77
N PRO A 539 26.31 -21.06 -30.79
CA PRO A 539 26.59 -22.43 -31.22
C PRO A 539 28.07 -22.64 -31.55
N PHE A 540 28.55 -23.88 -31.42
CA PHE A 540 29.96 -24.21 -31.60
C PHE A 540 30.50 -23.93 -33.01
N ASP A 541 29.62 -23.81 -33.99
CA ASP A 541 29.89 -23.64 -35.42
C ASP A 541 29.65 -22.21 -35.93
N PHE A 542 29.36 -21.25 -35.05
CA PHE A 542 29.00 -19.87 -35.42
C PHE A 542 30.03 -19.18 -36.36
N PHE A 543 31.30 -19.56 -36.29
CA PHE A 543 32.36 -19.02 -37.15
C PHE A 543 32.81 -19.97 -38.27
N PHE A 544 32.13 -21.09 -38.52
CA PHE A 544 32.52 -21.99 -39.61
C PHE A 544 32.12 -21.42 -40.98
N PRO A 545 32.98 -21.41 -42.01
CA PRO A 545 34.39 -21.83 -42.07
C PRO A 545 35.40 -20.65 -42.03
N PHE A 546 35.05 -19.55 -41.39
CA PHE A 546 35.78 -18.27 -41.45
C PHE A 546 36.91 -18.11 -40.41
N VAL A 547 37.36 -19.20 -39.77
CA VAL A 547 38.55 -19.22 -38.90
C VAL A 547 39.57 -20.22 -39.41
#